data_AF-A0A9D6FZJ1-F1
#
_entry.id   AF-A0A9D6FZJ1-F1
#
_cell.length_a   1.000
_cell.length_b   1.000
_cell.length_c   1.000
_cell.angle_alpha   90.00
_cell.angle_beta   90.00
_cell.angle_gamma   90.00
#
_symmetry.space_group_name_H-M   'P 1'
#
loop_
_entity.id
_entity.type
_entity.pdbx_description
1 polymer ?
#
loop_
_entity_poly.entity_id
_entity_poly.type
_entity_poly.pdbx_seq_one_letter_code
_entity_poly.pdbx_strand_id
1 'polypeptide(L)'
;MTFGQEFLLTAVPLFVAIDALGTVPILISVTSDASDAERIKIVHLAMVTASILALTFLFLGRWILQLLGISVGHFAVAGGTILGALALKDMLTGKFVEPAIKEELVAVVPIGTPLIAGPATVTTLILLSSQYKWWTVLAALAVNLVIAWI
;
A
#
# COMPACT_ATOMS: atom_id res chain seq x y z
N MET A 1 22.73 -14.94 8.44
CA MET A 1 21.79 -14.30 9.39
C MET A 1 20.77 -15.33 9.81
N THR A 2 20.20 -15.24 11.01
CA THR A 2 19.09 -16.13 11.39
C THR A 2 17.81 -15.66 10.69
N PHE A 3 16.86 -16.58 10.46
CA PHE A 3 15.58 -16.23 9.85
C PHE A 3 14.87 -15.08 10.60
N GLY A 4 14.91 -15.09 11.93
CA GLY A 4 14.32 -14.01 12.75
C GLY A 4 14.93 -12.63 12.49
N GLN A 5 16.24 -12.56 12.23
CA GLN A 5 16.90 -11.30 11.87
C GLN A 5 16.47 -10.82 10.48
N GLU A 6 16.45 -11.72 9.49
CA GLU A 6 15.99 -11.39 8.13
C GLU A 6 14.51 -10.96 8.13
N PHE A 7 13.67 -11.61 8.94
CA PHE A 7 12.28 -11.23 9.11
C PHE A 7 12.15 -9.82 9.68
N LEU A 8 12.86 -9.46 10.76
CA LEU A 8 12.77 -8.11 11.32
C LEU A 8 13.26 -7.04 10.34
N LEU A 9 14.35 -7.33 9.61
CA LEU A 9 14.91 -6.40 8.62
C LEU A 9 14.05 -6.25 7.37
N THR A 10 13.07 -7.11 7.16
CA THR A 10 12.08 -6.99 6.08
C THR A 10 10.75 -6.44 6.58
N ALA A 11 10.29 -6.89 7.75
CA ALA A 11 9.02 -6.50 8.34
C ALA A 11 8.99 -5.04 8.78
N VAL A 12 10.06 -4.53 9.40
CA VAL A 12 10.09 -3.14 9.89
C VAL A 12 10.03 -2.12 8.74
N PRO A 13 10.84 -2.22 7.66
CA PRO A 13 10.70 -1.31 6.53
C PRO A 13 9.34 -1.40 5.85
N LEU A 14 8.75 -2.60 5.74
CA LEU A 14 7.40 -2.76 5.18
C LEU A 14 6.33 -2.12 6.07
N PHE A 15 6.45 -2.25 7.39
CA PHE A 15 5.54 -1.61 8.35
C PHE A 15 5.54 -0.09 8.17
N VAL A 16 6.73 0.50 8.10
CA VAL A 16 6.90 1.94 7.90
C VAL A 16 6.39 2.37 6.52
N ALA A 17 6.61 1.56 5.48
CA ALA A 17 6.19 1.89 4.12
C ALA A 17 4.67 1.78 3.89
N ILE A 18 4.02 0.81 4.52
CA ILE A 18 2.55 0.62 4.45
C ILE A 18 1.81 1.70 5.24
N ASP A 19 2.42 2.20 6.32
CA ASP A 19 1.85 3.23 7.18
C ASP A 19 0.40 2.91 7.63
N ALA A 20 0.25 1.74 8.23
CA ALA A 20 -1.04 1.26 8.74
C ALA A 20 -1.70 2.28 9.69
N LEU A 21 -0.90 2.91 10.55
CA LEU A 21 -1.37 3.90 11.52
C LEU A 21 -1.79 5.21 10.85
N GLY A 22 -1.02 5.71 9.88
CA GLY A 22 -1.34 6.94 9.15
C GLY A 22 -2.56 6.80 8.23
N THR A 23 -2.92 5.58 7.83
CA THR A 23 -4.09 5.31 6.99
C THR A 23 -5.42 5.36 7.78
N VAL A 24 -5.42 5.13 9.10
CA VAL A 24 -6.64 5.08 9.93
C VAL A 24 -7.47 6.37 9.87
N PRO A 25 -6.91 7.58 10.06
CA PRO A 25 -7.70 8.82 10.00
C PRO A 25 -8.32 9.05 8.62
N ILE A 26 -7.63 8.63 7.55
CA ILE A 26 -8.13 8.73 6.18
C ILE A 26 -9.33 7.78 6.02
N LEU A 27 -9.20 6.53 6.46
CA LEU A 27 -10.30 5.56 6.44
C LEU A 27 -11.53 6.08 7.20
N ILE A 28 -11.34 6.65 8.40
CA ILE A 28 -12.44 7.23 9.19
C ILE A 28 -13.09 8.40 8.45
N SER A 29 -12.30 9.30 7.87
CA SER A 29 -12.82 10.45 7.11
C SER A 29 -13.60 10.04 5.87
N VAL A 30 -13.16 8.97 5.22
CA VAL A 30 -13.72 8.50 3.94
C VAL A 30 -14.94 7.59 4.14
N THR A 31 -15.04 6.94 5.30
CA THR A 31 -16.16 6.08 5.68
C THR A 31 -17.03 6.71 6.77
N SER A 32 -17.05 8.04 6.86
CA SER A 32 -17.81 8.77 7.89
C SER A 32 -19.31 8.54 7.81
N ASP A 33 -19.83 8.37 6.59
CA ASP A 33 -21.26 8.19 6.31
C ASP A 33 -21.66 6.72 6.10
N ALA A 34 -20.69 5.79 6.20
CA ALA A 34 -20.91 4.36 6.00
C ALA A 34 -21.35 3.68 7.30
N SER A 35 -22.25 2.70 7.19
CA SER A 35 -22.57 1.79 8.29
C SER A 35 -21.37 0.90 8.66
N ASP A 36 -21.40 0.30 9.85
CA ASP A 36 -20.33 -0.61 10.30
C ASP A 36 -20.09 -1.78 9.34
N ALA A 37 -21.18 -2.32 8.75
CA ALA A 37 -21.10 -3.41 7.77
C ALA A 37 -20.44 -2.96 6.46
N GLU A 38 -20.78 -1.77 5.97
CA GLU A 38 -20.19 -1.17 4.76
C GLU A 38 -18.71 -0.83 4.99
N ARG A 39 -18.36 -0.28 6.16
CA ARG A 39 -16.96 0.00 6.53
C ARG A 39 -16.12 -1.27 6.53
N ILE A 40 -16.60 -2.36 7.12
CA ILE A 40 -15.89 -3.65 7.10
C ILE A 40 -15.72 -4.18 5.66
N LYS A 41 -16.75 -4.04 4.81
CA LYS A 41 -16.67 -4.41 3.39
C LYS A 41 -15.60 -3.58 2.65
N ILE A 42 -15.55 -2.27 2.90
CA ILE A 42 -14.55 -1.37 2.32
C ILE A 42 -13.14 -1.78 2.74
N VAL A 43 -12.91 -2.03 4.03
CA VAL A 43 -11.61 -2.48 4.55
C VAL A 43 -11.18 -3.80 3.90
N HIS A 44 -12.07 -4.79 3.84
CA HIS A 44 -11.73 -6.06 3.19
C HIS A 44 -11.36 -5.89 1.72
N LEU A 45 -12.14 -5.10 0.97
CA LEU A 45 -11.87 -4.89 -0.45
C LEU A 45 -10.57 -4.10 -0.66
N ALA A 46 -10.28 -3.12 0.20
CA ALA A 46 -9.01 -2.39 0.18
C ALA A 46 -7.83 -3.32 0.46
N MET A 47 -7.93 -4.19 1.47
CA MET A 47 -6.89 -5.16 1.82
C MET A 47 -6.68 -6.20 0.74
N VAL A 48 -7.74 -6.70 0.10
CA VAL A 48 -7.63 -7.61 -1.05
C VAL A 48 -6.93 -6.91 -2.21
N THR A 49 -7.32 -5.69 -2.53
CA THR A 49 -6.70 -4.88 -3.59
C THR A 49 -5.20 -4.67 -3.31
N ALA A 50 -4.87 -4.24 -2.10
CA ALA A 50 -3.49 -4.00 -1.68
C ALA A 50 -2.66 -5.28 -1.70
N SER A 51 -3.23 -6.40 -1.25
CA SER A 51 -2.57 -7.71 -1.24
C SER A 51 -2.26 -8.18 -2.66
N ILE A 52 -3.24 -8.10 -3.57
CA ILE A 52 -3.05 -8.48 -4.99
C ILE A 52 -1.95 -7.63 -5.62
N LEU A 53 -1.98 -6.31 -5.40
CA LEU A 53 -0.96 -5.42 -5.96
C LEU A 53 0.42 -5.70 -5.37
N ALA A 54 0.53 -5.84 -4.05
CA ALA A 54 1.77 -6.13 -3.34
C ALA A 54 2.38 -7.46 -3.78
N LEU A 55 1.57 -8.52 -3.89
CA LEU A 55 2.01 -9.83 -4.39
C LEU A 55 2.46 -9.74 -5.84
N THR A 56 1.73 -9.01 -6.68
CA THR A 56 2.13 -8.77 -8.07
C THR A 56 3.51 -8.14 -8.13
N PHE A 57 3.77 -7.08 -7.38
CA PHE A 57 5.08 -6.42 -7.38
C PHE A 57 6.19 -7.20 -6.67
N LEU A 58 5.86 -8.03 -5.67
CA LEU A 58 6.82 -8.92 -5.04
C LEU A 58 7.41 -9.92 -6.04
N PHE A 59 6.58 -10.53 -6.89
CA PHE A 59 7.03 -11.55 -7.84
C PHE A 59 7.40 -11.00 -9.21
N LEU A 60 6.67 -10.01 -9.71
CA LEU A 60 6.79 -9.48 -11.08
C LEU A 60 7.36 -8.06 -11.13
N GLY A 61 7.48 -7.37 -10.01
CA GLY A 61 7.77 -5.93 -9.98
C GLY A 61 9.06 -5.55 -10.69
N ARG A 62 10.17 -6.27 -10.45
CA ARG A 62 11.45 -6.04 -11.16
C ARG A 62 11.30 -6.16 -12.66
N TRP A 63 10.62 -7.22 -13.10
CA TRP A 63 10.44 -7.51 -14.51
C TRP A 63 9.58 -6.44 -15.17
N ILE A 64 8.49 -6.01 -14.52
CA ILE A 64 7.65 -4.89 -14.97
C ILE A 64 8.48 -3.62 -15.13
N LEU A 65 9.28 -3.25 -14.12
CA LEU A 65 10.11 -2.03 -14.18
C LEU A 65 11.18 -2.11 -15.28
N GLN A 66 11.78 -3.28 -15.47
CA GLN A 66 12.77 -3.52 -16.54
C GLN A 66 12.15 -3.38 -17.93
N LEU A 67 10.95 -3.92 -18.15
CA LEU A 67 10.22 -3.76 -19.41
C LEU A 67 9.90 -2.30 -19.72
N LEU A 68 9.60 -1.52 -18.68
CA LEU A 68 9.34 -0.08 -18.79
C LEU A 68 10.63 0.75 -18.90
N GLY A 69 11.81 0.14 -18.76
CA GLY A 69 13.09 0.85 -18.79
C GLY A 69 13.31 1.79 -17.60
N ILE A 70 12.64 1.56 -16.46
CA ILE A 70 12.71 2.42 -15.27
C ILE A 70 13.41 1.74 -14.10
N SER A 71 14.09 2.53 -13.27
CA SER A 71 14.68 2.05 -12.03
C SER A 71 13.64 2.06 -10.90
N VAL A 72 13.90 1.28 -9.85
CA VAL A 72 13.11 1.30 -8.61
C VAL A 72 13.04 2.71 -8.03
N GLY A 73 14.15 3.47 -8.10
CA GLY A 73 14.20 4.87 -7.68
C GLY A 73 13.32 5.80 -8.53
N HIS A 74 13.31 5.63 -9.86
CA HIS A 74 12.43 6.42 -10.73
C HIS A 74 10.95 6.18 -10.40
N PHE A 75 10.57 4.92 -10.16
CA PHE A 75 9.21 4.56 -9.75
C PHE A 75 8.83 5.21 -8.41
N ALA A 76 9.71 5.16 -7.42
CA ALA A 76 9.50 5.78 -6.12
C ALA A 76 9.29 7.30 -6.22
N VAL A 77 10.13 8.00 -6.99
CA VAL A 77 10.02 9.46 -7.18
C VAL A 77 8.72 9.83 -7.90
N ALA A 78 8.39 9.13 -9.01
CA ALA A 78 7.19 9.40 -9.78
C ALA A 78 5.92 9.15 -8.96
N GLY A 79 5.84 7.98 -8.31
CA GLY A 79 4.70 7.62 -7.48
C GLY A 79 4.56 8.54 -6.26
N GLY A 80 5.67 8.85 -5.59
CA GLY A 80 5.68 9.80 -4.47
C GLY A 80 5.22 11.20 -4.87
N THR A 81 5.58 11.65 -6.08
CA THR A 81 5.14 12.94 -6.62
C THR A 81 3.64 12.94 -6.92
N ILE A 82 3.10 11.86 -7.48
CA ILE A 82 1.65 11.69 -7.70
C ILE A 82 0.91 11.74 -6.36
N LEU A 83 1.38 11.00 -5.36
CA LEU A 83 0.81 11.01 -4.02
C LEU A 83 0.85 12.40 -3.37
N GLY A 84 1.99 13.10 -3.48
CA GLY A 84 2.13 14.47 -2.98
C GLY A 84 1.16 15.43 -3.68
N ALA A 85 0.97 15.29 -4.99
CA ALA A 85 0.01 16.08 -5.75
C ALA A 85 -1.44 15.81 -5.33
N LEU A 86 -1.81 14.55 -5.07
CA LEU A 86 -3.13 14.19 -4.54
C LEU A 86 -3.35 14.79 -3.15
N ALA A 87 -2.40 14.63 -2.24
CA ALA A 87 -2.49 15.21 -0.90
C ALA A 87 -2.64 16.74 -0.95
N LEU A 88 -1.90 17.43 -1.81
CA LEU A 88 -2.05 18.88 -2.00
C LEU A 88 -3.42 19.25 -2.57
N LYS A 89 -3.93 18.51 -3.56
CA LYS A 89 -5.29 18.70 -4.09
C LYS A 89 -6.33 18.56 -2.97
N ASP A 90 -6.22 17.52 -2.15
CA ASP A 90 -7.18 17.23 -1.09
C ASP A 90 -7.15 18.32 -0.01
N MET A 91 -5.97 18.82 0.37
CA MET A 91 -5.82 19.95 1.30
C MET A 91 -6.45 21.24 0.77
N LEU A 92 -6.28 21.54 -0.52
CA LEU A 92 -6.82 22.76 -1.14
C LEU A 92 -8.34 22.70 -1.35
N THR A 93 -8.88 21.52 -1.64
CA THR A 93 -10.31 21.33 -1.95
C THR A 93 -11.15 20.92 -0.75
N GLY A 94 -10.52 20.42 0.32
CA GLY A 94 -11.20 19.85 1.49
C GLY A 94 -11.93 18.54 1.19
N LYS A 95 -11.67 17.90 0.04
CA LYS A 95 -12.36 16.68 -0.42
C LYS A 95 -11.34 15.58 -0.66
N PHE A 96 -11.31 14.58 0.21
CA PHE A 96 -10.46 13.40 0.08
C PHE A 96 -10.98 12.40 -0.98
N VAL A 97 -12.29 12.38 -1.22
CA VAL A 97 -12.96 11.48 -2.18
C VAL A 97 -14.11 12.23 -2.84
N GLU A 98 -14.26 12.09 -4.16
CA GLU A 98 -15.40 12.65 -4.88
C GLU A 98 -16.72 12.05 -4.32
N PRO A 99 -17.74 12.85 -3.99
CA PRO A 99 -18.96 12.38 -3.29
C PRO A 99 -19.88 11.45 -4.10
N ALA A 100 -19.47 11.00 -5.29
CA ALA A 100 -20.24 10.13 -6.19
C ALA A 100 -19.59 8.76 -6.42
N ILE A 101 -18.67 8.35 -5.55
CA ILE A 101 -17.88 7.13 -5.71
C ILE A 101 -18.56 5.98 -4.95
N LYS A 102 -18.92 4.91 -5.68
CA LYS A 102 -19.39 3.64 -5.08
C LYS A 102 -18.40 3.19 -4.00
N GLU A 103 -18.86 2.62 -2.89
CA GLU A 103 -18.02 2.06 -1.82
C GLU A 103 -16.85 1.20 -2.34
N GLU A 104 -17.10 0.45 -3.42
CA GLU A 104 -16.12 -0.40 -4.09
C GLU A 104 -14.95 0.38 -4.68
N LEU A 105 -15.23 1.53 -5.29
CA LEU A 105 -14.20 2.38 -5.86
C LEU A 105 -13.39 3.08 -4.77
N VAL A 106 -14.02 3.44 -3.63
CA VAL A 106 -13.33 4.03 -2.47
C VAL A 106 -12.35 3.04 -1.83
N ALA A 107 -12.76 1.77 -1.73
CA ALA A 107 -11.90 0.70 -1.24
C ALA A 107 -10.68 0.47 -2.14
N VAL A 108 -10.86 0.53 -3.45
CA VAL A 108 -9.76 0.35 -4.42
C VAL A 108 -8.88 1.61 -4.48
N VAL A 109 -9.49 2.79 -4.58
CA VAL A 109 -8.83 4.11 -4.63
C VAL A 109 -9.52 5.11 -3.70
N PRO A 110 -8.80 5.74 -2.73
CA PRO A 110 -7.35 5.70 -2.55
C PRO A 110 -6.84 4.64 -1.56
N ILE A 111 -7.72 3.88 -0.88
CA ILE A 111 -7.36 3.08 0.31
C ILE A 111 -6.44 1.90 -0.05
N GLY A 112 -6.92 0.94 -0.85
CA GLY A 112 -6.09 -0.18 -1.29
C GLY A 112 -4.90 0.27 -2.12
N THR A 113 -5.15 1.22 -3.02
CA THR A 113 -4.14 1.89 -3.85
C THR A 113 -4.49 3.36 -4.00
N PRO A 114 -3.57 4.32 -3.84
CA PRO A 114 -2.14 4.16 -3.57
C PRO A 114 -1.75 4.23 -2.08
N LEU A 115 -2.67 4.21 -1.11
CA LEU A 115 -2.29 4.36 0.31
C LEU A 115 -1.57 3.11 0.84
N ILE A 116 -2.25 1.95 0.92
CA ILE A 116 -1.65 0.72 1.49
C ILE A 116 -0.61 0.13 0.53
N ALA A 117 -1.01 -0.20 -0.70
CA ALA A 117 -0.09 -0.71 -1.74
C ALA A 117 0.44 0.45 -2.60
N GLY A 118 1.06 1.41 -1.95
CA GLY A 118 1.60 2.60 -2.57
C GLY A 118 3.00 2.45 -3.18
N PRO A 119 3.52 3.52 -3.80
CA PRO A 119 4.87 3.61 -4.31
C PRO A 119 5.92 3.25 -3.27
N ALA A 120 5.76 3.69 -2.00
CA ALA A 120 6.67 3.36 -0.91
C ALA A 120 6.67 1.85 -0.62
N THR A 121 5.50 1.25 -0.42
CA THR A 121 5.32 -0.20 -0.20
C THR A 121 5.88 -1.02 -1.35
N VAL A 122 5.54 -0.69 -2.59
CA VAL A 122 6.00 -1.39 -3.80
C VAL A 122 7.52 -1.27 -3.96
N THR A 123 8.07 -0.08 -3.82
CA THR A 123 9.53 0.16 -3.91
C THR A 123 10.26 -0.65 -2.85
N THR A 124 9.73 -0.66 -1.61
CA THR A 124 10.31 -1.41 -0.49
C THR A 124 10.23 -2.91 -0.73
N LEU A 125 9.11 -3.43 -1.22
CA LEU A 125 8.96 -4.85 -1.61
C LEU A 125 9.96 -5.26 -2.68
N ILE A 126 10.08 -4.45 -3.74
CA ILE A 126 11.04 -4.72 -4.80
C ILE A 126 12.45 -4.69 -4.21
N LEU A 127 12.83 -3.69 -3.43
CA LEU A 127 14.16 -3.61 -2.82
C LEU A 127 14.48 -4.83 -1.93
N LEU A 128 13.57 -5.18 -1.02
CA LEU A 128 13.77 -6.30 -0.09
C LEU A 128 13.81 -7.65 -0.82
N SER A 129 13.08 -7.81 -1.92
CA SER A 129 13.14 -9.03 -2.75
C SER A 129 14.49 -9.27 -3.43
N SER A 130 15.39 -8.26 -3.51
CA SER A 130 16.79 -8.51 -3.96
C SER A 130 17.68 -9.00 -2.85
N GLN A 131 17.39 -8.57 -1.63
CA GLN A 131 18.32 -8.67 -0.51
C GLN A 131 18.02 -9.91 0.34
N TYR A 132 16.76 -10.34 0.34
CA TYR A 132 16.27 -11.42 1.17
C TYR A 132 15.50 -12.45 0.34
N LYS A 133 15.39 -13.65 0.89
CA LYS A 133 14.62 -14.74 0.28
C LYS A 133 13.15 -14.36 0.16
N TRP A 134 12.54 -14.74 -0.96
CA TRP A 134 11.15 -14.37 -1.26
C TRP A 134 10.16 -14.82 -0.18
N TRP A 135 10.38 -15.97 0.48
CA TRP A 135 9.52 -16.45 1.56
C TRP A 135 9.63 -15.61 2.84
N THR A 136 10.82 -15.05 3.13
CA THR A 136 11.01 -14.15 4.26
C THR A 136 10.27 -12.84 4.02
N VAL A 137 10.40 -12.27 2.81
CA VAL A 137 9.69 -11.05 2.42
C VAL A 137 8.18 -11.29 2.38
N LEU A 138 7.73 -12.44 1.89
CA LEU A 138 6.32 -12.82 1.88
C LEU A 138 5.74 -12.94 3.29
N ALA A 139 6.47 -13.59 4.22
CA ALA A 139 6.04 -13.70 5.61
C ALA A 139 5.96 -12.31 6.28
N ALA A 140 6.95 -11.44 6.05
CA ALA A 140 6.96 -10.08 6.52
C ALA A 140 5.79 -9.24 5.95
N LEU A 141 5.51 -9.38 4.66
CA LEU A 141 4.38 -8.73 3.99
C LEU A 141 3.05 -9.22 4.58
N ALA A 142 2.86 -10.53 4.74
CA ALA A 142 1.63 -11.10 5.27
C ALA A 142 1.34 -10.59 6.69
N VAL A 143 2.35 -10.55 7.57
CA VAL A 143 2.21 -9.99 8.91
C VAL A 143 1.82 -8.51 8.87
N ASN A 144 2.47 -7.71 8.02
CA ASN A 144 2.15 -6.30 7.90
C ASN A 144 0.75 -6.03 7.32
N LEU A 145 0.29 -6.84 6.38
CA LEU A 145 -1.08 -6.73 5.85
C LEU A 145 -2.11 -7.12 6.92
N VAL A 146 -1.82 -8.13 7.75
CA VAL A 146 -2.68 -8.46 8.90
C VAL A 146 -2.72 -7.30 9.89
N ILE A 147 -1.57 -6.69 10.20
CA ILE A 147 -1.51 -5.52 11.08
C ILE A 147 -2.30 -4.34 10.49
N ALA A 148 -2.24 -4.11 9.19
CA ALA A 148 -2.97 -3.03 8.52
C ALA A 148 -4.48 -3.29 8.42
N TRP A 149 -4.91 -4.55 8.48
CA TRP A 149 -6.32 -4.94 8.46
C TRP A 149 -7.02 -4.74 9.82
N ILE A 150 -6.27 -4.88 10.92
CA ILE A 150 -6.74 -4.70 12.30
C ILE A 150 -6.90 -3.21 12.61
#